data_AF-A0A7K0S5Q6-F1
#
_entry.id   AF-A0A7K0S5Q6-F1
#
_cell.length_a   1.000
_cell.length_b   1.000
_cell.length_c   1.000
_cell.angle_alpha   90.00
_cell.angle_beta   90.00
_cell.angle_gamma   90.00
#
_symmetry.space_group_name_H-M   'P 1'
#
loop_
_entity.id
_entity.type
_entity.pdbx_description
1 polymer ?
#
loop_
_entity_poly.entity_id
_entity_poly.type
_entity_poly.pdbx_seq_one_letter_code
_entity_poly.pdbx_strand_id
1 'polypeptide(L)'
;MAITASDARAKLFPLIEKVNADHSAVVITSKNGNAVLISESEYEAMIETNYLLASPANREHLLESIKEGEAGLGTVYQRGDLLSERGQSRTPSKKVKKKTAAKAKKSARRLVGKRANA
;
A
#
# COMPACT_ATOMS: atom_id res chain seq x y z
N MET A 1 17.66 -7.72 -17.75
CA MET A 1 18.60 -7.90 -18.88
C MET A 1 20.03 -7.74 -18.37
N ALA A 2 21.00 -8.53 -18.83
CA ALA A 2 22.40 -8.40 -18.42
C ALA A 2 23.30 -8.03 -19.61
N ILE A 3 24.21 -7.09 -19.41
CA ILE A 3 25.16 -6.62 -20.43
C ILE A 3 26.58 -6.56 -19.86
N THR A 4 27.59 -6.63 -20.71
CA THR A 4 28.98 -6.50 -20.26
C THR A 4 29.29 -5.04 -19.89
N ALA A 5 30.25 -4.83 -19.00
CA ALA A 5 30.72 -3.49 -18.64
C ALA A 5 31.27 -2.70 -19.86
N SER A 6 31.87 -3.39 -20.83
CA SER A 6 32.34 -2.77 -22.07
C SER A 6 31.18 -2.25 -22.91
N ASP A 7 30.11 -3.03 -23.06
CA ASP A 7 28.90 -2.62 -23.79
C ASP A 7 28.18 -1.49 -23.06
N ALA A 8 28.09 -1.58 -21.73
CA ALA A 8 27.48 -0.56 -20.90
C ALA A 8 28.20 0.79 -21.05
N ARG A 9 29.54 0.77 -21.05
CA ARG A 9 30.37 1.97 -21.25
C ARG A 9 30.12 2.60 -22.63
N ALA A 10 30.02 1.79 -23.68
CA ALA A 10 29.78 2.29 -25.04
C ALA A 10 28.37 2.88 -25.23
N LYS A 11 27.40 2.43 -24.43
CA LYS A 11 25.96 2.76 -24.60
C LYS A 11 25.35 3.41 -23.35
N LEU A 12 26.15 4.10 -22.53
CA LEU A 12 25.70 4.56 -21.22
C LEU A 12 24.50 5.52 -21.31
N PHE A 13 24.52 6.51 -22.19
CA PHE A 13 23.42 7.48 -22.32
C PHE A 13 22.11 6.83 -22.77
N PRO A 14 22.07 6.02 -23.86
CA PRO A 14 20.86 5.29 -24.23
C PRO A 14 20.34 4.36 -23.12
N LEU A 15 21.25 3.76 -22.33
CA LEU A 15 20.85 2.91 -21.22
C LEU A 15 20.18 3.71 -20.10
N ILE A 16 20.70 4.91 -19.78
CA ILE A 16 20.09 5.81 -18.79
C ILE A 16 18.68 6.22 -19.24
N GLU A 17 18.51 6.63 -20.50
CA GLU A 17 17.19 6.97 -21.04
C GLU A 17 16.24 5.79 -20.96
N LYS A 18 16.71 4.60 -21.33
CA LYS A 18 15.91 3.38 -21.29
C LYS A 18 15.46 3.01 -19.87
N VAL A 19 16.36 3.04 -18.87
CA VAL A 19 15.97 2.68 -17.49
C VAL A 19 15.00 3.69 -16.88
N ASN A 20 15.08 4.97 -17.28
CA ASN A 20 14.12 5.98 -16.85
C ASN A 20 12.76 5.84 -17.53
N ALA A 21 12.71 5.43 -18.79
CA ALA A 21 11.44 5.24 -19.51
C ALA A 21 10.75 3.91 -19.15
N ASP A 22 11.51 2.82 -19.06
CA ASP A 22 10.97 1.48 -18.87
C ASP A 22 10.87 1.08 -17.39
N HIS A 23 11.41 1.88 -16.47
CA HIS A 23 11.57 1.58 -15.04
C HIS A 23 12.17 0.17 -14.77
N SER A 24 12.99 -0.31 -15.71
CA SER A 24 13.48 -1.68 -15.72
C SER A 24 14.97 -1.74 -15.42
N ALA A 25 15.35 -2.54 -14.42
CA ALA A 25 16.74 -2.69 -14.02
C ALA A 25 17.60 -3.38 -15.09
N VAL A 26 18.82 -2.85 -15.30
CA VAL A 26 19.85 -3.45 -16.16
C VAL A 26 21.02 -3.90 -15.30
N VAL A 27 21.39 -5.18 -15.42
CA VAL A 27 22.56 -5.74 -14.74
C VAL A 27 23.78 -5.56 -15.62
N ILE A 28 24.84 -4.96 -15.09
CA ILE A 28 26.12 -4.77 -15.75
C ILE A 28 27.10 -5.78 -15.16
N THR A 29 27.66 -6.65 -15.98
CA THR A 29 28.60 -7.69 -15.56
C THR A 29 30.03 -7.33 -15.93
N SER A 30 30.97 -7.55 -15.02
CA SER A 30 32.40 -7.34 -15.24
C SER A 30 33.23 -8.45 -14.61
N LYS A 31 34.51 -8.55 -15.00
CA LYS A 31 35.46 -9.50 -14.40
C LYS A 31 35.66 -9.28 -12.90
N ASN A 32 35.40 -8.08 -12.40
CA ASN A 32 35.68 -7.65 -11.02
C ASN A 32 34.40 -7.51 -10.19
N GLY A 33 33.24 -7.91 -10.73
CA GLY A 33 31.96 -7.82 -10.05
C GLY A 33 30.85 -7.26 -10.93
N ASN A 34 29.63 -7.30 -10.41
CA ASN A 34 28.42 -6.86 -11.10
C ASN A 34 27.86 -5.59 -10.46
N ALA A 35 27.22 -4.77 -11.28
CA ALA A 35 26.49 -3.59 -10.84
C ALA A 35 25.07 -3.63 -11.42
N VAL A 36 24.16 -2.85 -10.84
CA VAL A 36 22.80 -2.69 -11.36
C VAL A 36 22.58 -1.22 -11.64
N LEU A 37 22.07 -0.92 -12.84
CA LEU A 37 21.60 0.40 -13.24
C LEU A 37 20.07 0.40 -13.16
N ILE A 38 19.53 1.37 -12.41
CA ILE A 38 18.10 1.66 -12.26
C ILE A 38 17.88 3.17 -12.40
N SER A 39 16.64 3.59 -12.63
CA SER A 39 16.30 5.02 -12.55
C SER A 39 16.41 5.52 -11.12
N GLU A 40 16.66 6.82 -10.97
CA GLU A 40 16.68 7.49 -9.66
C GLU A 40 15.34 7.34 -8.94
N SER A 41 14.23 7.55 -9.66
CA SER A 41 12.88 7.42 -9.12
C SER A 41 12.61 6.02 -8.54
N GLU A 42 13.11 4.97 -9.20
CA GLU A 42 12.94 3.59 -8.75
C GLU A 42 13.78 3.33 -7.50
N TYR A 43 15.02 3.85 -7.47
CA TYR A 43 15.87 3.77 -6.30
C TYR A 43 15.26 4.46 -5.07
N GLU A 44 14.72 5.66 -5.24
CA GLU A 44 14.03 6.39 -4.17
C GLU A 44 12.77 5.63 -3.69
N ALA A 45 11.96 5.12 -4.62
CA ALA A 45 10.77 4.34 -4.30
C ALA A 45 11.14 3.07 -3.50
N MET A 46 12.24 2.39 -3.85
CA MET A 46 12.74 1.24 -3.10
C MET A 46 13.19 1.61 -1.68
N ILE A 47 13.90 2.75 -1.52
CA ILE A 47 14.30 3.24 -0.19
C ILE A 47 13.07 3.56 0.66
N GLU A 48 12.11 4.30 0.10
CA GLU A 48 10.90 4.68 0.82
C GLU A 48 10.08 3.46 1.22
N THR A 49 9.92 2.50 0.30
CA THR A 49 9.24 1.23 0.60
C THR A 49 9.95 0.48 1.72
N ASN A 50 11.28 0.38 1.68
CA ASN A 50 12.05 -0.24 2.75
C ASN A 50 11.88 0.51 4.07
N TYR A 51 11.86 1.84 4.06
CA TYR A 51 11.65 2.67 5.23
C TYR A 51 10.26 2.42 5.86
N LEU A 52 9.21 2.46 5.04
CA LEU A 52 7.83 2.20 5.48
C LEU A 52 7.69 0.78 6.05
N LEU A 53 8.36 -0.21 5.46
CA LEU A 53 8.23 -1.61 5.89
C LEU A 53 9.20 -2.02 7.00
N ALA A 54 10.12 -1.14 7.42
CA ALA A 54 11.17 -1.47 8.40
C ALA A 54 10.62 -1.85 9.78
N SER A 55 9.57 -1.18 10.24
CA SER A 55 8.91 -1.49 11.51
C SER A 55 7.78 -2.50 11.30
N PRO A 56 7.74 -3.63 12.06
CA PRO A 56 6.63 -4.58 11.99
C PRO A 56 5.26 -3.91 12.24
N ALA A 57 5.19 -3.00 13.21
CA ALA A 57 3.97 -2.26 13.49
C ALA A 57 3.53 -1.39 12.31
N ASN A 58 4.46 -0.65 11.68
CA ASN A 58 4.10 0.19 10.53
C ASN A 58 3.68 -0.64 9.32
N ARG A 59 4.35 -1.77 9.09
CA ARG A 59 4.01 -2.74 8.04
C ARG A 59 2.58 -3.29 8.22
N GLU A 60 2.24 -3.73 9.43
CA GLU A 60 0.91 -4.25 9.74
C GLU A 60 -0.17 -3.19 9.48
N HIS A 61 0.04 -1.97 9.97
CA HIS A 61 -0.88 -0.86 9.75
C HIS A 61 -1.05 -0.51 8.26
N LEU A 62 0.04 -0.48 7.50
CA LEU A 62 0.00 -0.18 6.07
C LEU A 62 -0.76 -1.26 5.30
N LEU A 63 -0.49 -2.53 5.58
CA LEU A 63 -1.17 -3.66 4.93
C LEU A 63 -2.67 -3.73 5.29
N GLU A 64 -3.04 -3.40 6.53
CA GLU A 64 -4.44 -3.29 6.92
C GLU A 64 -5.15 -2.15 6.17
N SER A 65 -4.52 -0.98 6.09
CA SER A 65 -5.04 0.18 5.36
C SER A 65 -5.26 -0.11 3.87
N ILE A 66 -4.30 -0.80 3.22
CA ILE A 66 -4.45 -1.22 1.82
C ILE A 66 -5.66 -2.15 1.66
N LYS A 67 -5.82 -3.16 2.52
CA LYS A 67 -6.96 -4.09 2.49
C LYS A 67 -8.29 -3.38 2.68
N GLU A 68 -8.37 -2.43 3.62
CA GLU A 68 -9.57 -1.62 3.83
C GLU A 68 -9.89 -0.76 2.60
N GLY A 69 -8.87 -0.17 1.97
CA GLY A 69 -9.00 0.61 0.75
C GLY A 69 -9.53 -0.22 -0.43
N GLU A 70 -8.95 -1.39 -0.67
CA GLU A 70 -9.38 -2.34 -1.73
C GLU A 70 -10.80 -2.86 -1.48
N ALA A 71 -11.18 -3.06 -0.22
CA ALA A 71 -12.53 -3.47 0.17
C ALA A 71 -13.55 -2.32 0.16
N GLY A 72 -13.12 -1.08 -0.13
CA GLY A 72 -14.00 0.11 -0.11
C GLY A 72 -14.50 0.47 1.29
N LEU A 73 -13.78 0.07 2.34
CA LEU A 73 -14.12 0.34 3.74
C LEU A 73 -13.58 1.68 4.26
N GLY A 74 -12.84 2.42 3.42
CA GLY A 74 -12.32 3.74 3.74
C GLY A 74 -13.42 4.77 4.00
N THR A 75 -13.14 5.69 4.91
CA THR A 75 -14.02 6.82 5.23
C THR A 75 -13.47 8.11 4.63
N VAL A 76 -14.31 8.86 3.92
CA VAL A 76 -13.96 10.17 3.36
C VAL A 76 -14.03 11.22 4.46
N TYR A 77 -12.94 11.95 4.67
CA TYR A 77 -12.88 13.11 5.55
C TYR A 77 -12.68 14.37 4.70
N GLN A 78 -13.42 15.44 4.97
CA GLN A 78 -13.07 16.74 4.41
C GLN A 78 -11.89 17.33 5.19
N ARG A 79 -11.07 18.15 4.52
CA ARG A 79 -9.91 18.81 5.17
C ARG A 79 -10.33 19.59 6.43
N GLY A 80 -11.55 20.13 6.46
CA GLY A 80 -12.13 20.80 7.63
C GLY A 80 -12.42 19.87 8.82
N ASP A 81 -12.79 18.62 8.55
CA ASP A 81 -13.12 17.61 9.58
C ASP A 81 -11.88 17.10 10.31
N LEU A 82 -10.72 17.14 9.67
CA LEU A 82 -9.44 16.68 10.24
C LEU A 82 -8.87 17.65 11.29
N LEU A 83 -9.27 18.92 11.24
CA LEU A 83 -8.74 19.96 12.12
C LEU A 83 -9.54 20.10 13.42
N SER A 84 -10.78 19.59 13.47
CA SER A 84 -11.62 19.57 14.68
C SER A 84 -11.32 18.39 15.61
N GLU A 85 -10.69 17.32 15.11
CA GLU A 85 -10.40 16.09 15.89
C GLU A 85 -8.97 15.98 16.44
N ARG A 86 -8.07 16.94 16.17
CA ARG A 86 -6.66 16.91 16.66
C ARG A 86 -6.50 16.89 18.20
N GLY A 87 -7.58 16.99 18.96
CA GLY A 87 -7.59 16.93 20.43
C GLY A 87 -7.94 15.57 21.06
N GLN A 88 -8.25 14.52 20.28
CA GLN A 88 -8.58 13.21 20.87
C GLN A 88 -7.66 12.12 20.30
N SER A 89 -6.73 11.68 21.16
CA SER A 89 -5.96 10.45 21.00
C SER A 89 -6.85 9.33 20.47
N ARG A 90 -6.52 8.80 19.29
CA ARG A 90 -7.17 7.60 18.73
C ARG A 90 -6.84 6.39 19.60
N THR A 91 -7.55 6.22 20.70
CA THR A 91 -7.71 4.89 21.28
C THR A 91 -8.70 4.11 20.43
N PRO A 92 -8.47 2.80 20.20
CA PRO A 92 -9.32 1.99 19.32
C PRO A 92 -10.71 1.85 19.93
N SER A 93 -11.60 2.76 19.56
CA SER A 93 -12.94 2.82 20.09
C SER A 93 -13.80 1.72 19.48
N LYS A 94 -14.23 0.81 20.36
CA LYS A 94 -15.17 -0.32 20.27
C LYS A 94 -16.47 -0.14 19.43
N LYS A 95 -16.63 0.91 18.61
CA LYS A 95 -17.90 1.25 17.93
C LYS A 95 -18.24 0.37 16.71
N VAL A 96 -17.29 -0.32 16.08
CA VAL A 96 -17.61 -1.20 14.94
C VAL A 96 -18.43 -2.44 15.36
N LYS A 97 -18.23 -2.97 16.57
CA LYS A 97 -18.99 -4.14 17.06
C LYS A 97 -20.48 -3.88 17.36
N LYS A 98 -20.91 -2.63 17.57
CA LYS A 98 -22.32 -2.34 17.89
C LYS A 98 -23.24 -2.31 16.67
N LYS A 99 -22.76 -1.90 15.49
CA LYS A 99 -23.62 -1.81 14.28
C LYS A 99 -23.90 -3.18 13.65
N THR A 100 -22.96 -4.12 13.70
CA THR A 100 -23.16 -5.47 13.16
C THR A 100 -24.15 -6.30 14.00
N ALA A 101 -24.11 -6.20 15.33
CA ALA A 101 -25.04 -6.92 16.21
C ALA A 101 -26.50 -6.43 16.09
N ALA A 102 -26.71 -5.13 15.86
CA ALA A 102 -28.05 -4.55 15.69
C ALA A 102 -28.71 -4.99 14.36
N LYS A 103 -27.93 -5.15 13.29
CA LYS A 103 -28.43 -5.61 11.99
C LYS A 103 -28.84 -7.09 12.01
N ALA A 104 -28.09 -7.93 12.74
CA ALA A 104 -28.43 -9.35 12.91
C ALA A 104 -29.72 -9.58 13.73
N LYS A 105 -29.90 -8.87 14.87
CA LYS A 105 -31.13 -9.00 15.69
C LYS A 105 -32.40 -8.50 14.98
N LYS A 106 -32.30 -7.46 14.15
CA LYS A 106 -33.45 -6.94 13.38
C LYS A 106 -33.89 -7.90 12.27
N SER A 107 -32.96 -8.64 11.68
CA SER A 107 -33.27 -9.66 10.67
C SER A 107 -33.97 -10.88 11.28
N ALA A 108 -33.49 -11.36 12.43
CA ALA A 108 -34.08 -12.51 13.13
C ALA A 108 -35.53 -12.26 13.60
N ARG A 109 -35.85 -11.05 14.10
CA ARG A 109 -37.23 -10.70 14.50
C ARG A 109 -38.22 -10.65 13.34
N ARG A 110 -37.76 -10.35 12.12
CA ARG A 110 -38.63 -10.24 10.93
C ARG A 110 -39.01 -11.60 10.34
N LEU A 111 -38.21 -12.64 10.57
CA LEU A 111 -38.49 -14.01 10.15
C LEU A 111 -39.47 -14.75 11.08
N VAL A 112 -39.46 -14.44 12.38
CA VAL A 112 -40.40 -15.06 13.34
C VAL A 112 -41.81 -14.49 13.21
N GLY A 113 -41.97 -13.18 12.93
CA GLY A 113 -43.28 -12.54 12.77
C GLY A 113 -44.04 -12.93 11.49
N LYS A 114 -43.36 -13.48 10.47
CA LYS A 114 -44.00 -13.92 9.22
C LYS A 114 -44.59 -15.33 9.27
N ARG A 115 -44.33 -16.11 10.32
CA ARG A 115 -44.83 -17.49 10.49
C ARG A 115 -46.09 -17.60 11.37
N ALA A 116 -46.56 -16.50 11.94
CA ALA A 116 -47.71 -16.50 12.86
C ALA A 116 -49.02 -16.01 12.23
N ASN A 117 -49.06 -15.79 10.90
CA ASN A 117 -50.24 -15.24 10.23
C ASN A 117 -50.52 -15.88 8.85
N ALA A 118 -50.21 -17.18 8.74
CA ALA A 118 -50.59 -18.03 7.61
C ALA A 118 -51.29 -19.28 8.16
#